data_AF-A0A0L0G5Y2-F1
#
_entry.id   AF-A0A0L0G5Y2-F1
#
_cell.length_a   1.000
_cell.length_b   1.000
_cell.length_c   1.000
_cell.angle_alpha   90.00
_cell.angle_beta   90.00
_cell.angle_gamma   90.00
#
_symmetry.space_group_name_H-M   'P 1'
#
loop_
_entity.id
_entity.type
_entity.pdbx_description
1 polymer ?
#
loop_
_entity_poly.entity_id
_entity_poly.type
_entity_poly.pdbx_seq_one_letter_code
_entity_poly.pdbx_strand_id
1 'polypeptide(L)'
;MYHTVVRAMYHTVVRAMYHTVVRAMYHTVVRAIDAELAELQSGLIAFFDMALGTYLLYPFERCQYRDVLHDTNWKTLGSVYGAEHLLRLLSVLPALIDEHDLEKEQKNPLVNYCTDLATYLSLNIDTLFVKEYHNVNTAYTRLSTTS
;
A
#
# COMPACT_ATOMS: atom_id res chain seq x y z
N MET A 1 3.32 -14.06 60.35
CA MET A 1 2.10 -13.76 59.58
C MET A 1 2.25 -12.48 58.75
N TYR A 2 2.65 -11.34 59.35
CA TYR A 2 2.84 -10.06 58.62
C TYR A 2 3.82 -10.13 57.44
N HIS A 3 5.00 -10.74 57.62
CA HIS A 3 6.03 -10.82 56.58
C HIS A 3 5.58 -11.56 55.30
N THR A 4 4.80 -12.64 55.45
CA THR A 4 4.30 -13.44 54.32
C THR A 4 3.24 -12.69 53.51
N VAL A 5 2.37 -11.93 54.18
CA VAL A 5 1.32 -11.13 53.54
C VAL A 5 1.94 -9.96 52.76
N VAL A 6 2.90 -9.24 53.37
CA VAL A 6 3.59 -8.12 52.71
C VAL A 6 4.34 -8.59 51.46
N ARG A 7 5.06 -9.72 51.54
CA ARG A 7 5.76 -10.29 50.39
C ARG A 7 4.81 -10.75 49.28
N ALA A 8 3.67 -11.35 49.64
CA ALA A 8 2.66 -11.78 48.67
C ALA A 8 2.00 -10.58 47.98
N MET A 9 1.64 -9.53 48.73
CA MET A 9 1.06 -8.30 48.19
C MET A 9 2.04 -7.55 47.28
N TYR A 10 3.31 -7.47 47.67
CA TYR A 10 4.34 -6.85 46.85
C TYR A 10 4.49 -7.59 45.52
N HIS A 11 4.54 -8.93 45.56
CA HIS A 11 4.65 -9.75 44.36
C HIS A 11 3.40 -9.65 43.45
N THR A 12 2.18 -9.67 44.00
CA THR A 12 0.96 -9.56 43.19
C THR A 12 0.79 -8.18 42.57
N VAL A 13 1.08 -7.11 43.29
CA VAL A 13 0.99 -5.74 42.78
C VAL A 13 2.05 -5.51 41.71
N VAL A 14 3.31 -5.89 41.94
CA VAL A 14 4.38 -5.72 40.94
C VAL A 14 4.08 -6.54 39.68
N ARG A 15 3.61 -7.79 39.82
CA ARG A 15 3.24 -8.63 38.67
C ARG A 15 2.05 -8.06 37.91
N ALA A 16 1.03 -7.56 38.61
CA ALA A 16 -0.13 -6.95 37.99
C ALA A 16 0.25 -5.65 37.26
N MET A 17 1.08 -4.80 37.87
CA MET A 17 1.58 -3.57 37.26
C MET A 17 2.44 -3.86 36.02
N TYR A 18 3.34 -4.83 36.10
CA TYR A 18 4.15 -5.22 34.95
C TYR A 18 3.26 -5.71 33.79
N HIS A 19 2.28 -6.56 34.09
CA HIS A 19 1.35 -7.06 33.08
C HIS A 19 0.47 -5.96 32.46
N THR A 20 -0.08 -5.04 33.27
CA THR A 20 -0.92 -3.96 32.76
C THR A 20 -0.12 -2.95 31.94
N VAL A 21 1.07 -2.58 32.40
CA VAL A 21 1.94 -1.63 31.68
C VAL A 21 2.43 -2.22 30.37
N VAL A 22 2.94 -3.46 30.36
CA VAL A 22 3.42 -4.11 29.13
C VAL A 22 2.28 -4.30 28.13
N ARG A 23 1.10 -4.74 28.60
CA ARG A 23 -0.08 -4.90 27.73
C ARG A 23 -0.56 -3.57 27.16
N ALA A 24 -0.61 -2.52 27.97
CA ALA A 24 -0.99 -1.19 27.51
C ALA A 24 0.03 -0.63 26.52
N MET A 25 1.32 -0.85 26.74
CA MET A 25 2.39 -0.43 25.85
C MET A 25 2.30 -1.17 24.51
N TYR A 26 2.20 -2.50 24.52
CA TYR A 26 2.03 -3.30 23.31
C TYR A 26 0.80 -2.86 22.51
N HIS A 27 -0.35 -2.70 23.16
CA HIS A 27 -1.58 -2.28 22.50
C HIS A 27 -1.46 -0.87 21.91
N THR A 28 -0.84 0.07 22.62
CA THR A 28 -0.62 1.43 22.10
C THR A 28 0.32 1.44 20.91
N VAL A 29 1.43 0.69 20.99
CA VAL A 29 2.43 0.61 19.91
C VAL A 29 1.83 -0.06 18.67
N VAL A 30 1.16 -1.21 18.82
CA VAL A 30 0.54 -1.91 17.69
C VAL A 30 -0.51 -1.03 17.01
N ARG A 31 -1.37 -0.36 17.79
CA ARG A 31 -2.38 0.54 17.21
C ARG A 31 -1.78 1.74 16.49
N ALA A 32 -0.65 2.25 16.96
CA ALA A 32 0.05 3.34 16.28
C ALA A 32 0.59 2.87 14.92
N ILE A 33 1.21 1.69 14.88
CA ILE A 33 1.71 1.09 13.64
C ILE A 33 0.55 0.81 12.66
N ASP A 34 -0.56 0.24 13.13
CA ASP A 34 -1.73 -0.03 12.29
C ASP A 34 -2.31 1.25 11.68
N ALA A 35 -2.33 2.35 12.44
CA ALA A 35 -2.81 3.64 11.96
C ALA A 35 -1.88 4.23 10.88
N GLU A 36 -0.56 4.15 11.08
CA GLU A 36 0.44 4.61 10.11
C GLU A 36 0.36 3.81 8.80
N LEU A 37 0.20 2.49 8.89
CA LEU A 37 0.00 1.63 7.71
C LEU A 37 -1.29 1.95 6.97
N ALA A 38 -2.39 2.23 7.69
CA ALA A 38 -3.65 2.60 7.08
C ALA A 38 -3.58 3.95 6.35
N GLU A 39 -2.87 4.93 6.91
CA GLU A 39 -2.62 6.23 6.28
C GLU A 39 -1.77 6.07 5.02
N LEU A 40 -0.68 5.30 5.10
CA LEU A 40 0.18 5.00 3.95
C LEU A 40 -0.60 4.31 2.83
N GLN A 41 -1.40 3.29 3.17
CA GLN A 41 -2.24 2.58 2.19
C GLN A 41 -3.23 3.55 1.51
N SER A 42 -3.88 4.41 2.30
CA SER A 42 -4.84 5.38 1.77
C SER A 42 -4.17 6.39 0.84
N GLY A 43 -2.98 6.89 1.23
CA GLY A 43 -2.18 7.79 0.40
C GLY A 43 -1.74 7.13 -0.90
N LEU A 44 -1.28 5.87 -0.84
CA LEU A 44 -0.86 5.13 -2.03
C LEU A 44 -2.02 4.88 -3.00
N ILE A 45 -3.21 4.51 -2.50
CA ILE A 45 -4.41 4.33 -3.34
C ILE A 45 -4.82 5.65 -4.00
N ALA A 46 -4.90 6.74 -3.23
CA ALA A 46 -5.26 8.05 -3.78
C ALA A 46 -4.26 8.52 -4.84
N PHE A 47 -2.96 8.28 -4.59
CA PHE A 47 -1.91 8.60 -5.54
C PHE A 47 -1.98 7.73 -6.80
N PHE A 48 -2.24 6.43 -6.66
CA PHE A 48 -2.46 5.53 -7.77
C PHE A 48 -3.62 5.98 -8.66
N ASP A 49 -4.78 6.27 -8.07
CA ASP A 49 -5.98 6.71 -8.80
C ASP A 49 -5.72 8.03 -9.57
N MET A 50 -4.96 8.95 -8.97
CA MET A 50 -4.54 10.20 -9.63
C MET A 50 -3.53 9.97 -10.76
N ALA A 51 -2.54 9.12 -10.53
CA ALA A 51 -1.45 8.88 -11.47
C ALA A 51 -1.86 8.00 -12.65
N LEU A 52 -2.87 7.13 -12.49
CA LEU A 52 -3.23 6.08 -13.44
C LEU A 52 -3.46 6.64 -14.86
N GLY A 53 -4.45 7.53 -15.03
CA GLY A 53 -4.82 8.06 -16.33
C GLY A 53 -3.75 8.96 -16.99
N THR A 54 -2.83 9.48 -16.18
CA THR A 54 -1.82 10.46 -16.61
C THR A 54 -0.51 9.77 -16.99
N TYR A 55 0.01 8.91 -16.12
CA TYR A 55 1.38 8.39 -16.18
C TYR A 55 1.48 6.87 -16.37
N LEU A 56 0.48 6.10 -15.94
CA LEU A 56 0.64 4.64 -15.80
C LEU A 56 0.13 3.84 -17.00
N LEU A 57 -0.69 4.44 -17.86
CA LEU A 57 -1.30 3.76 -19.02
C LEU A 57 -0.51 4.02 -20.30
N TYR A 58 -0.18 2.94 -21.00
CA TYR A 58 0.30 3.03 -22.38
C TYR A 58 -0.81 3.54 -23.31
N PRO A 59 -0.46 4.13 -24.47
CA PRO A 59 -1.45 4.59 -25.46
C PRO A 59 -2.51 3.53 -25.78
N PHE A 60 -2.09 2.28 -25.89
CA PHE A 60 -2.96 1.13 -26.17
C PHE A 60 -4.00 0.83 -25.08
N GLU A 61 -3.72 1.15 -23.81
CA GLU A 61 -4.61 0.90 -22.66
C GLU A 61 -5.62 2.05 -22.47
N ARG A 62 -5.45 3.19 -23.15
CA ARG A 62 -6.31 4.37 -22.97
C ARG A 62 -7.74 4.14 -23.42
N CYS A 63 -7.98 3.30 -24.43
CA CYS A 63 -9.33 2.93 -24.85
C CYS A 63 -10.08 2.21 -23.73
N GLN A 64 -9.47 1.17 -23.15
CA GLN A 64 -10.02 0.45 -22.00
C GLN A 64 -10.32 1.39 -20.83
N TYR A 65 -9.41 2.32 -20.52
CA TYR A 65 -9.62 3.26 -19.41
C TYR A 65 -10.86 4.15 -19.61
N ARG A 66 -11.11 4.64 -20.83
CA ARG A 66 -12.35 5.39 -21.13
C ARG A 66 -13.59 4.53 -20.94
N ASP A 67 -13.53 3.26 -21.33
CA ASP A 67 -14.66 2.34 -21.17
C ASP A 67 -14.95 2.08 -19.68
N VAL A 68 -13.91 1.94 -18.86
CA VAL A 68 -14.03 1.80 -17.39
C VAL A 68 -14.68 3.03 -16.76
N LEU A 69 -14.33 4.25 -17.21
CA LEU A 69 -14.92 5.48 -16.69
C LEU A 69 -16.41 5.65 -17.07
N HIS A 70 -16.86 5.01 -18.15
CA HIS A 70 -18.26 5.03 -18.58
C HIS A 70 -19.07 3.83 -18.07
N ASP A 71 -18.45 2.88 -17.37
CA ASP A 71 -19.15 1.71 -16.84
C ASP A 71 -20.09 2.13 -15.70
N THR A 72 -21.36 1.76 -15.83
CA THR A 72 -22.40 1.99 -14.80
C THR A 72 -22.22 1.13 -13.55
N ASN A 73 -21.49 0.01 -13.67
CA ASN A 73 -21.10 -0.84 -12.54
C ASN A 73 -19.75 -0.38 -12.00
N TRP A 74 -19.77 0.76 -11.28
CA TRP A 74 -18.56 1.37 -10.76
C TRP A 74 -17.72 0.41 -9.91
N LYS A 75 -16.45 0.32 -10.27
CA LYS A 75 -15.40 -0.37 -9.53
C LYS A 75 -14.28 0.62 -9.24
N THR A 76 -13.62 0.49 -8.10
CA THR A 76 -12.43 1.31 -7.81
C THR A 76 -11.34 1.00 -8.83
N LEU A 77 -10.57 2.00 -9.25
CA LEU A 77 -9.54 1.81 -10.29
C LEU A 77 -8.50 0.76 -9.87
N GLY A 78 -8.09 0.75 -8.60
CA GLY A 78 -7.20 -0.29 -8.06
C GLY A 78 -7.77 -1.72 -8.09
N SER A 79 -9.10 -1.90 -8.24
CA SER A 79 -9.70 -3.23 -8.43
C SER A 79 -9.71 -3.68 -9.90
N VAL A 80 -9.52 -2.75 -10.83
CA VAL A 80 -9.44 -3.00 -12.28
C VAL A 80 -7.99 -3.09 -12.73
N TYR A 81 -7.15 -2.17 -12.25
CA TYR A 81 -5.74 -2.02 -12.58
C TYR A 81 -4.92 -2.49 -11.37
N GLY A 82 -4.41 -3.73 -11.44
CA GLY A 82 -3.83 -4.45 -10.30
C GLY A 82 -2.32 -4.22 -10.09
N ALA A 83 -1.62 -5.30 -9.70
CA ALA A 83 -0.22 -5.26 -9.28
C ALA A 83 0.76 -4.74 -10.36
N GLU A 84 0.43 -4.93 -11.64
CA GLU A 84 1.27 -4.46 -12.75
C GLU A 84 1.33 -2.94 -12.85
N HIS A 85 0.18 -2.28 -12.76
CA HIS A 85 0.12 -0.82 -12.78
C HIS A 85 0.68 -0.25 -11.48
N LEU A 86 0.51 -0.94 -10.34
CA LEU A 86 1.15 -0.57 -9.09
C LEU A 86 2.68 -0.62 -9.20
N LEU A 87 3.24 -1.63 -9.88
CA LEU A 87 4.67 -1.72 -10.12
C LEU A 87 5.17 -0.57 -11.01
N ARG A 88 4.39 -0.15 -12.02
CA ARG A 88 4.71 1.05 -12.83
C ARG A 88 4.75 2.30 -11.95
N LEU A 89 3.79 2.46 -11.04
CA LEU A 89 3.79 3.58 -10.09
C LEU A 89 5.07 3.61 -9.24
N LEU A 90 5.46 2.46 -8.68
CA LEU A 90 6.70 2.32 -7.91
C LEU A 90 7.95 2.68 -8.71
N SER A 91 7.96 2.41 -10.02
CA SER A 91 9.09 2.79 -10.89
C SER A 91 9.19 4.29 -11.16
N VAL A 92 8.08 5.03 -11.04
CA VAL A 92 8.01 6.49 -11.31
C VAL A 92 8.12 7.31 -10.02
N LEU A 93 7.69 6.74 -8.89
CA LEU A 93 7.67 7.39 -7.59
C LEU A 93 9.00 8.05 -7.16
N PRO A 94 10.19 7.43 -7.35
CA PRO A 94 11.44 8.07 -6.98
C PRO A 94 11.66 9.43 -7.68
N ALA A 95 11.37 9.50 -8.98
CA ALA A 95 11.48 10.74 -9.74
C ALA A 95 10.48 11.80 -9.25
N LEU A 96 9.23 11.39 -8.97
CA LEU A 96 8.21 12.30 -8.44
C LEU A 96 8.56 12.80 -7.04
N ILE A 97 9.08 11.94 -6.16
CA ILE A 97 9.53 12.32 -4.81
C ILE A 97 10.70 13.31 -4.90
N ASP A 98 11.59 13.15 -5.87
CA ASP A 98 12.71 14.06 -6.11
C ASP A 98 12.26 15.44 -6.61
N GLU A 99 11.21 15.49 -7.44
CA GLU A 99 10.58 16.75 -7.89
C GLU A 99 9.94 17.55 -6.74
N HIS A 100 9.58 16.88 -5.64
CA HIS A 100 9.01 17.52 -4.47
C HIS A 100 10.13 17.92 -3.49
N ASP A 101 10.10 19.17 -3.01
CA ASP A 101 11.11 19.74 -2.10
C ASP A 101 10.90 19.25 -0.64
N LEU A 102 10.80 17.94 -0.47
CA LEU A 102 10.66 17.29 0.84
C LEU A 102 12.03 17.18 1.52
N GLU A 103 12.04 17.35 2.85
CA GLU A 103 13.24 17.14 3.66
C GLU A 103 13.67 15.67 3.63
N LYS A 104 14.98 15.39 3.79
CA LYS A 104 15.53 14.03 3.71
C LYS A 104 14.88 13.09 4.74
N GLU A 105 14.56 13.64 5.90
CA GLU A 105 13.90 12.98 7.01
C GLU A 105 12.49 12.48 6.63
N GLN A 106 11.82 13.16 5.69
CA GLN A 106 10.51 12.78 5.17
C GLN A 106 10.63 11.86 3.94
N LYS A 107 11.66 12.04 3.10
CA LYS A 107 11.90 11.21 1.91
C LYS A 107 12.33 9.79 2.23
N ASN A 108 13.25 9.62 3.18
CA ASN A 108 13.84 8.30 3.47
C ASN A 108 12.81 7.22 3.88
N PRO A 109 11.83 7.49 4.77
CA PRO A 109 10.80 6.52 5.09
C PRO A 109 9.97 6.12 3.86
N LEU A 110 9.58 7.07 3.01
CA LEU A 110 8.80 6.80 1.80
C LEU A 110 9.56 5.89 0.83
N VAL A 111 10.85 6.13 0.63
CA VAL A 111 11.70 5.31 -0.23
C VAL A 111 11.85 3.89 0.34
N ASN A 112 12.02 3.75 1.65
CA ASN A 112 12.09 2.45 2.31
C ASN A 112 10.77 1.67 2.13
N TYR A 113 9.62 2.30 2.36
CA TYR A 113 8.32 1.68 2.13
C TYR A 113 8.12 1.23 0.68
N CYS A 114 8.52 2.05 -0.29
CA CYS A 114 8.47 1.67 -1.71
C CYS A 114 9.36 0.46 -2.01
N THR A 115 10.54 0.41 -1.40
CA THR A 115 11.50 -0.69 -1.55
C THR A 115 10.98 -1.98 -0.93
N ASP A 116 10.40 -1.91 0.25
CA ASP A 116 9.78 -3.05 0.94
C ASP A 116 8.58 -3.58 0.14
N LEU A 117 7.75 -2.68 -0.40
CA LEU A 117 6.62 -3.08 -1.25
C LEU A 117 7.10 -3.73 -2.56
N ALA A 118 8.10 -3.18 -3.23
CA ALA A 118 8.68 -3.79 -4.43
C ALA A 118 9.28 -5.18 -4.13
N THR A 119 9.94 -5.32 -2.98
CA THR A 119 10.46 -6.60 -2.50
C THR A 119 9.32 -7.60 -2.29
N TYR A 120 8.24 -7.19 -1.63
CA TYR A 120 7.05 -8.02 -1.43
C TYR A 120 6.44 -8.47 -2.77
N LEU A 121 6.30 -7.57 -3.75
CA LEU A 121 5.80 -7.92 -5.07
C LEU A 121 6.70 -8.97 -5.75
N SER A 122 8.02 -8.84 -5.62
CA SER A 122 8.99 -9.78 -6.21
C SER A 122 8.92 -11.18 -5.58
N LEU A 123 8.70 -11.26 -4.27
CA LEU A 123 8.56 -12.53 -3.55
C LEU A 123 7.24 -13.25 -3.85
N ASN A 124 6.24 -12.52 -4.34
CA ASN A 124 4.90 -13.01 -4.62
C ASN A 124 4.55 -12.95 -6.11
N ILE A 125 5.55 -13.01 -6.99
CA ILE A 125 5.34 -12.79 -8.42
C ILE A 125 4.35 -13.78 -9.05
N ASP A 126 4.40 -15.05 -8.64
CA ASP A 126 3.53 -16.11 -9.15
C ASP A 126 2.06 -15.97 -8.76
N THR A 127 1.75 -15.22 -7.69
CA THR A 127 0.39 -15.03 -7.19
C THR A 127 -0.20 -13.69 -7.60
N LEU A 128 0.64 -12.65 -7.73
CA LEU A 128 0.21 -11.29 -7.99
C LEU A 128 0.21 -10.91 -9.48
N PHE A 129 1.01 -11.59 -10.31
CA PHE A 129 1.16 -11.26 -11.73
C PHE A 129 0.66 -12.40 -12.62
N VAL A 130 0.01 -12.03 -13.73
CA VAL A 130 -0.44 -13.02 -14.71
C VAL A 130 0.74 -13.50 -15.55
N LYS A 131 0.74 -14.81 -15.87
CA LYS A 131 1.80 -15.42 -16.70
C LYS A 131 1.62 -15.13 -18.18
N GLU A 132 0.37 -14.93 -18.59
CA GLU A 132 0.00 -14.68 -19.99
C GLU A 132 -1.05 -13.58 -20.05
N TYR A 133 -0.85 -12.66 -21.00
CA TYR A 133 -1.82 -11.64 -21.32
C TYR A 133 -2.83 -12.16 -22.33
N HIS A 134 -4.09 -11.75 -22.18
CA HIS A 134 -5.10 -12.01 -23.19
C HIS A 134 -4.84 -11.18 -24.44
N ASN A 135 -4.74 -11.85 -25.58
CA ASN A 135 -4.73 -11.18 -26.87
C ASN A 135 -6.05 -10.43 -27.07
N VAL A 136 -5.94 -9.15 -27.43
CA VAL A 136 -7.11 -8.35 -27.76
C VAL A 136 -7.71 -8.77 -29.10
N ASN A 137 -9.00 -8.51 -29.28
CA ASN A 137 -9.64 -8.75 -30.56
C ASN A 137 -9.26 -7.66 -31.60
N THR A 138 -9.56 -7.94 -32.86
CA THR A 138 -9.29 -7.02 -33.99
C THR A 138 -10.08 -5.71 -33.90
N ALA A 139 -11.23 -5.70 -33.21
CA ALA A 139 -12.01 -4.47 -33.00
C ALA A 139 -11.29 -3.51 -32.04
N TYR A 140 -10.79 -4.02 -30.91
CA TYR A 140 -10.02 -3.26 -29.93
C TYR A 140 -8.71 -2.74 -30.53
N THR A 141 -8.01 -3.59 -31.31
CA THR A 141 -6.78 -3.19 -31.99
C THR A 141 -7.01 -1.95 -32.86
N ARG A 142 -8.08 -1.93 -33.65
CA ARG A 142 -8.44 -0.76 -34.47
C ARG A 142 -8.77 0.47 -33.64
N LEU A 143 -9.52 0.33 -32.55
CA LEU A 143 -9.85 1.45 -31.66
C LEU A 143 -8.58 2.08 -31.05
N SER A 144 -7.63 1.26 -30.66
CA SER A 144 -6.37 1.70 -30.05
C SER A 144 -5.43 2.44 -31.01
N THR A 145 -5.47 2.12 -32.30
CA THR A 145 -4.61 2.75 -33.32
C THR A 145 -5.20 4.03 -33.91
N THR A 146 -6.49 4.29 -33.70
CA THR A 146 -7.20 5.44 -34.29
C THR A 146 -7.37 6.60 -33.28
N SER A 147 -7.01 6.39 -32.00
CA SER A 147 -7.10 7.38 -30.92
C SER A 147 -5.80 8.15 -30.72
#